data_AF-A0AB36L5V8-F1
#
_entry.id   AF-A0AB36L5V8-F1
#
_cell.length_a   1.000
_cell.length_b   1.000
_cell.length_c   1.000
_cell.angle_alpha   90.00
_cell.angle_beta   90.00
_cell.angle_gamma   90.00
#
_symmetry.space_group_name_H-M   'P 1'
#
loop_
_entity.id
_entity.type
_entity.pdbx_description
1 polymer ?
#
loop_
_entity_poly.entity_id
_entity_poly.type
_entity_poly.pdbx_seq_one_letter_code
_entity_poly.pdbx_strand_id
1 'polypeptide(L)'
;MRKISFLFILLFFSLVPQVHADPSCEGRFVNPITDVCWRCIFPLSLGSVQVGKGDLPDTSNPGSPLQLCPAPPPLFVRPGLAIGYWEPMAMTDVSRSPGCMVNLGGFSINLGKTGMGTARKDDKQVNGAFYHVHWYKYPLTYWLNIITSAGCLEGGDMDIAYLSEIDPTWVDSSLTTILNPEAILFANPIAQGACAADAMASAFHMPLDILFWCAGS
;
A
#
# COMPACT_ATOMS: atom_id res chain seq x y z
N MET A 1 53.23 16.33 -0.05
CA MET A 1 52.23 15.35 0.42
C MET A 1 50.80 15.89 0.43
N ARG A 2 50.53 17.13 0.89
CA ARG A 2 49.19 17.73 0.97
C ARG A 2 48.45 17.93 -0.37
N LYS A 3 49.18 18.18 -1.48
CA LYS A 3 48.61 18.34 -2.83
C LYS A 3 48.17 17.03 -3.50
N ILE A 4 48.79 15.91 -3.14
CA ILE A 4 48.48 14.58 -3.70
C ILE A 4 47.18 14.03 -3.07
N SER A 5 46.96 14.31 -1.78
CA SER A 5 45.72 13.96 -1.08
C SER A 5 44.49 14.69 -1.64
N PHE A 6 44.62 15.98 -2.02
CA PHE A 6 43.54 16.72 -2.67
C PHE A 6 43.18 16.16 -4.06
N LEU A 7 44.18 15.71 -4.82
CA LEU A 7 43.97 15.12 -6.15
C LEU A 7 43.26 13.75 -6.06
N PHE A 8 43.57 12.95 -5.03
CA PHE A 8 42.88 11.68 -4.78
C PHE A 8 41.42 11.88 -4.36
N ILE A 9 41.11 12.91 -3.58
CA ILE A 9 39.73 13.23 -3.17
C ILE A 9 38.88 13.69 -4.36
N LEU A 10 39.45 14.48 -5.28
CA LEU A 10 38.78 14.89 -6.52
C LEU A 10 38.55 13.73 -7.49
N LEU A 11 39.50 12.77 -7.58
CA LEU A 11 39.34 11.57 -8.42
C LEU A 11 38.28 10.60 -7.88
N PHE A 12 38.11 10.55 -6.55
CA PHE A 12 37.08 9.73 -5.91
C PHE A 12 35.67 10.30 -6.13
N PHE A 13 35.54 11.62 -6.24
CA PHE A 13 34.25 12.29 -6.50
C PHE A 13 33.77 12.14 -7.97
N SER A 14 34.68 11.83 -8.90
CA SER A 14 34.35 11.58 -10.32
C SER A 14 33.89 10.15 -10.61
N LEU A 15 33.91 9.24 -9.62
CA LEU A 15 33.49 7.84 -9.75
C LEU A 15 32.12 7.56 -9.14
N VAL A 16 31.28 8.59 -9.00
CA VAL A 16 29.86 8.38 -8.68
C VAL A 16 29.18 7.84 -9.94
N PRO A 17 28.70 6.59 -9.96
CA PRO A 17 27.93 6.09 -11.08
C PRO A 17 26.71 7.00 -11.26
N GLN A 18 26.56 7.56 -12.46
CA GLN A 18 25.35 8.28 -12.84
C GLN A 18 24.24 7.23 -12.90
N VAL A 19 23.37 7.19 -11.90
CA VAL A 19 22.12 6.45 -11.97
C VAL A 19 21.31 7.10 -13.08
N HIS A 20 21.25 6.43 -14.23
CA HIS A 20 20.34 6.82 -15.30
C HIS A 20 18.92 6.63 -14.77
N ALA A 21 18.28 7.72 -14.36
CA ALA A 21 16.84 7.73 -14.19
C ALA A 21 16.23 7.43 -15.57
N ASP A 22 15.39 6.41 -15.64
CA ASP A 22 14.57 6.18 -16.83
C ASP A 22 13.78 7.48 -17.08
N PRO A 23 13.86 8.11 -18.27
CA PRO A 23 13.13 9.35 -18.56
C PRO A 23 11.60 9.18 -18.47
N SER A 24 11.11 7.94 -18.40
CA SER A 24 9.70 7.63 -18.14
C SER A 24 9.35 7.49 -16.65
N CYS A 25 10.34 7.53 -15.76
CA CYS A 25 10.16 7.45 -14.32
C CYS A 25 10.06 8.84 -13.70
N GLU A 26 8.89 9.46 -13.83
CA GLU A 26 8.57 10.72 -13.15
C GLU A 26 7.72 10.43 -11.91
N GLY A 27 8.16 10.94 -10.76
CA GLY A 27 7.47 10.70 -9.49
C GLY A 27 7.70 11.83 -8.50
N ARG A 28 6.75 11.97 -7.55
CA ARG A 28 6.84 12.92 -6.45
C ARG A 28 6.75 12.14 -5.15
N PHE A 29 7.66 12.44 -4.22
CA PHE A 29 7.56 11.87 -2.89
C PHE A 29 6.25 12.31 -2.23
N VAL A 30 5.48 11.35 -1.73
CA VAL A 30 4.19 11.63 -1.08
C VAL A 30 4.43 12.43 0.19
N ASN A 31 3.88 13.64 0.25
CA ASN A 31 4.00 14.49 1.41
C ASN A 31 3.02 14.00 2.49
N PRO A 32 3.51 13.51 3.64
CA PRO A 32 2.65 12.97 4.69
C PRO A 32 1.66 14.00 5.24
N ILE A 33 1.94 15.30 5.15
CA ILE A 33 1.10 16.35 5.71
C ILE A 33 -0.02 16.76 4.73
N THR A 34 0.30 16.94 3.44
CA THR A 34 -0.65 17.54 2.48
C THR A 34 -1.37 16.52 1.60
N ASP A 35 -0.74 15.39 1.31
CA ASP A 35 -1.27 14.40 0.37
C ASP A 35 -2.13 13.32 1.05
N VAL A 36 -2.17 13.32 2.38
CA VAL A 36 -2.99 12.40 3.18
C VAL A 36 -4.29 13.07 3.59
N CYS A 37 -5.40 12.36 3.40
CA CYS A 37 -6.70 12.83 3.85
C CYS A 37 -6.84 12.73 5.38
N TRP A 38 -6.43 13.75 6.11
CA TRP A 38 -6.58 13.79 7.58
C TRP A 38 -8.03 13.82 8.05
N ARG A 39 -8.94 14.37 7.24
CA ARG A 39 -10.39 14.27 7.49
C ARG A 39 -10.86 12.81 7.46
N CYS A 40 -10.18 11.97 6.70
CA CYS A 40 -10.56 10.58 6.52
C CYS A 40 -10.20 9.69 7.71
N ILE A 41 -9.44 10.18 8.69
CA ILE A 41 -9.18 9.45 9.95
C ILE A 41 -10.46 9.24 10.76
N PHE A 42 -11.41 10.15 10.60
CA PHE A 42 -12.69 10.09 11.28
C PHE A 42 -13.63 9.11 10.57
N PRO A 43 -14.53 8.45 11.31
CA PRO A 43 -14.87 8.71 12.71
C PRO A 43 -13.88 8.13 13.73
N LEU A 44 -13.76 8.82 14.89
CA LEU A 44 -12.98 8.34 16.03
C LEU A 44 -13.92 7.73 17.05
N SER A 45 -13.67 6.49 17.44
CA SER A 45 -14.46 5.76 18.44
C SER A 45 -13.60 5.26 19.60
N LEU A 46 -14.20 5.15 20.78
CA LEU A 46 -13.64 4.47 21.95
C LEU A 46 -14.61 3.36 22.36
N GLY A 47 -14.27 2.13 21.99
CA GLY A 47 -15.24 1.02 22.00
C GLY A 47 -16.46 1.38 21.16
N SER A 48 -17.66 1.25 21.74
CA SER A 48 -18.92 1.53 21.04
C SER A 48 -19.31 3.01 20.99
N VAL A 49 -18.56 3.90 21.66
CA VAL A 49 -18.88 5.32 21.75
C VAL A 49 -18.08 6.11 20.71
N GLN A 50 -18.78 6.79 19.80
CA GLN A 50 -18.16 7.70 18.86
C GLN A 50 -17.78 9.02 19.56
N VAL A 51 -16.49 9.34 19.58
CA VAL A 51 -15.93 10.55 20.21
C VAL A 51 -15.67 11.65 19.18
N GLY A 52 -15.36 11.28 17.95
CA GLY A 52 -15.18 12.20 16.82
C GLY A 52 -16.14 11.86 15.69
N LYS A 53 -16.93 12.85 15.26
CA LYS A 53 -17.78 12.71 14.07
C LYS A 53 -16.92 12.73 12.80
N GLY A 54 -17.23 11.83 11.88
CA GLY A 54 -16.65 11.77 10.54
C GLY A 54 -17.75 11.67 9.50
N ASP A 55 -17.43 12.07 8.27
CA ASP A 55 -18.33 11.93 7.12
C ASP A 55 -18.22 10.53 6.47
N LEU A 56 -17.20 9.76 6.84
CA LEU A 56 -16.95 8.42 6.33
C LEU A 56 -17.73 7.36 7.11
N PRO A 57 -18.05 6.22 6.46
CA PRO A 57 -18.59 5.06 7.15
C PRO A 57 -17.62 4.54 8.22
N ASP A 58 -18.17 3.95 9.27
CA ASP A 58 -17.42 3.24 10.31
C ASP A 58 -17.72 1.75 10.24
N THR A 59 -16.75 0.95 10.64
CA THR A 59 -16.93 -0.49 10.81
C THR A 59 -17.49 -0.81 12.21
N SER A 60 -17.89 -2.06 12.45
CA SER A 60 -18.43 -2.44 13.76
C SER A 60 -17.35 -2.39 14.84
N ASN A 61 -17.44 -1.39 15.72
CA ASN A 61 -16.50 -1.25 16.84
C ASN A 61 -16.80 -2.20 18.01
N PRO A 62 -15.78 -2.57 18.82
CA PRO A 62 -15.96 -3.40 20.01
C PRO A 62 -16.93 -2.77 21.03
N GLY A 63 -17.73 -3.60 21.72
CA GLY A 63 -18.71 -3.11 22.69
C GLY A 63 -18.11 -2.37 23.89
N SER A 64 -16.93 -2.80 24.36
CA SER A 64 -16.23 -2.21 25.52
C SER A 64 -15.00 -1.40 25.09
N PRO A 65 -14.79 -0.20 25.67
CA PRO A 65 -13.59 0.60 25.40
C PRO A 65 -12.33 0.03 26.05
N LEU A 66 -12.46 -0.80 27.08
CA LEU A 66 -11.34 -1.50 27.72
C LEU A 66 -11.12 -2.85 27.02
N GLN A 67 -9.92 -3.07 26.50
CA GLN A 67 -9.48 -4.31 25.89
C GLN A 67 -8.18 -4.80 26.51
N LEU A 68 -7.89 -6.10 26.35
CA LEU A 68 -6.64 -6.70 26.79
C LEU A 68 -5.73 -6.88 25.58
N CYS A 69 -4.55 -6.26 25.63
CA CYS A 69 -3.56 -6.40 24.57
C CYS A 69 -2.47 -7.38 24.98
N PRO A 70 -1.90 -8.14 24.02
CA PRO A 70 -0.68 -8.91 24.26
C PRO A 70 0.45 -7.99 24.76
N ALA A 71 1.19 -8.45 25.77
CA ALA A 71 2.36 -7.76 26.29
C ALA A 71 3.55 -8.73 26.40
N PRO A 72 4.80 -8.26 26.25
CA PRO A 72 5.96 -9.08 26.52
C PRO A 72 5.97 -9.53 28.00
N PRO A 73 6.64 -10.66 28.33
CA PRO A 73 6.78 -11.14 29.71
C PRO A 73 7.32 -10.03 30.63
N PRO A 74 6.88 -9.94 31.91
CA PRO A 74 6.20 -10.97 32.72
C PRO A 74 4.66 -10.87 32.81
N LEU A 75 4.04 -9.83 32.25
CA LEU A 75 2.59 -9.59 32.44
C LEU A 75 1.72 -10.32 31.40
N PHE A 76 2.27 -10.70 30.22
CA PHE A 76 1.63 -11.37 29.08
C PHE A 76 0.41 -10.66 28.46
N VAL A 77 -0.35 -9.92 29.25
CA VAL A 77 -1.49 -9.08 28.87
C VAL A 77 -1.43 -7.76 29.63
N ARG A 78 -1.90 -6.69 29.00
CA ARG A 78 -2.07 -5.38 29.63
C ARG A 78 -3.42 -4.77 29.28
N PRO A 79 -4.02 -3.96 30.17
CA PRO A 79 -5.17 -3.15 29.81
C PRO A 79 -4.77 -2.15 28.73
N GLY A 80 -5.58 -2.09 27.67
CA GLY A 80 -5.49 -1.16 26.57
C GLY A 80 -6.86 -0.57 26.24
N LEU A 81 -6.86 0.46 25.38
CA LEU A 81 -8.07 1.10 24.91
C LEU A 81 -8.38 0.64 23.48
N ALA A 82 -9.63 0.30 23.23
CA ALA A 82 -10.16 0.06 21.90
C ALA A 82 -10.41 1.42 21.25
N ILE A 83 -9.48 1.89 20.43
CA ILE A 83 -9.63 3.13 19.66
C ILE A 83 -9.89 2.74 18.21
N GLY A 84 -11.06 3.09 17.68
CA GLY A 84 -11.38 2.91 16.26
C GLY A 84 -11.12 4.19 15.49
N TYR A 85 -10.39 4.08 14.38
CA TYR A 85 -10.08 5.16 13.47
C TYR A 85 -9.57 4.58 12.14
N TRP A 86 -9.67 5.35 11.06
CA TRP A 86 -9.09 4.96 9.78
C TRP A 86 -7.62 5.37 9.71
N GLU A 87 -6.74 4.43 9.38
CA GLU A 87 -5.32 4.72 9.21
C GLU A 87 -4.80 4.37 7.82
N PRO A 88 -3.94 5.21 7.24
CA PRO A 88 -3.12 4.78 6.11
C PRO A 88 -2.13 3.75 6.64
N MET A 89 -2.34 2.48 6.30
CA MET A 89 -1.42 1.38 6.64
C MET A 89 -0.50 0.99 5.48
N ALA A 90 -0.92 1.32 4.26
CA ALA A 90 -0.25 0.92 3.05
C ALA A 90 -0.40 1.98 1.97
N MET A 91 0.57 2.00 1.07
CA MET A 91 0.57 2.85 -0.11
C MET A 91 0.93 2.00 -1.31
N THR A 92 0.19 2.15 -2.40
CA THR A 92 0.50 1.51 -3.67
C THR A 92 0.92 2.55 -4.68
N ASP A 93 1.97 2.23 -5.43
CA ASP A 93 2.30 2.96 -6.62
C ASP A 93 2.00 2.10 -7.86
N VAL A 94 1.82 2.77 -9.00
CA VAL A 94 1.50 2.10 -10.25
C VAL A 94 2.32 2.75 -11.35
N SER A 95 3.19 1.98 -11.98
CA SER A 95 4.11 2.46 -13.01
C SER A 95 4.15 1.51 -14.21
N ARG A 96 4.46 2.03 -15.39
CA ARG A 96 4.78 1.20 -16.57
C ARG A 96 6.26 0.86 -16.66
N SER A 97 7.11 1.76 -16.16
CA SER A 97 8.54 1.53 -16.11
C SER A 97 8.84 0.56 -14.96
N PRO A 98 9.49 -0.57 -15.23
CA PRO A 98 9.82 -1.54 -14.20
C PRO A 98 10.77 -0.92 -13.18
N GLY A 99 10.51 -1.15 -11.89
CA GLY A 99 11.32 -0.67 -10.78
C GLY A 99 11.27 0.84 -10.57
N CYS A 100 10.34 1.55 -11.20
CA CYS A 100 10.15 2.98 -11.00
C CYS A 100 9.20 3.27 -9.84
N MET A 101 9.74 3.80 -8.75
CA MET A 101 9.00 4.12 -7.53
C MET A 101 8.46 5.55 -7.57
N VAL A 102 7.24 5.72 -8.12
CA VAL A 102 6.69 7.06 -8.37
C VAL A 102 6.36 7.80 -7.07
N ASN A 103 5.89 7.07 -6.06
CA ASN A 103 5.54 7.63 -4.75
C ASN A 103 6.76 7.93 -3.86
N LEU A 104 7.95 7.45 -4.24
CA LEU A 104 9.23 7.75 -3.59
C LEU A 104 10.06 8.80 -4.33
N GLY A 105 9.42 9.62 -5.17
CA GLY A 105 10.10 10.69 -5.91
C GLY A 105 10.73 10.25 -7.23
N GLY A 106 10.23 9.16 -7.84
CA GLY A 106 10.75 8.66 -9.12
C GLY A 106 12.06 7.91 -8.97
N PHE A 107 12.30 7.28 -7.81
CA PHE A 107 13.49 6.47 -7.60
C PHE A 107 13.39 5.18 -8.41
N SER A 108 14.35 4.92 -9.30
CA SER A 108 14.36 3.72 -10.14
C SER A 108 15.35 2.68 -9.61
N ILE A 109 14.87 1.47 -9.33
CA ILE A 109 15.70 0.30 -9.03
C ILE A 109 15.90 -0.50 -10.32
N ASN A 110 17.16 -0.79 -10.67
CA ASN A 110 17.46 -1.66 -11.79
C ASN A 110 17.16 -3.12 -11.42
N LEU A 111 15.98 -3.62 -11.79
CA LEU A 111 15.51 -4.98 -11.51
C LEU A 111 15.93 -6.02 -12.58
N GLY A 112 16.92 -5.71 -13.42
CA GLY A 112 17.39 -6.60 -14.48
C GLY A 112 16.46 -6.61 -15.70
N LYS A 113 16.39 -7.74 -16.42
CA LYS A 113 15.57 -7.88 -17.65
C LYS A 113 14.09 -8.12 -17.31
N THR A 114 13.45 -7.16 -16.66
CA THR A 114 12.00 -7.15 -16.48
C THR A 114 11.35 -6.39 -17.64
N GLY A 115 10.23 -6.93 -18.15
CA GLY A 115 9.52 -6.36 -19.30
C GLY A 115 8.90 -5.00 -18.95
N MET A 116 9.00 -4.03 -19.87
CA MET A 116 8.32 -2.74 -19.71
C MET A 116 6.80 -2.94 -19.87
N GLY A 117 6.01 -2.28 -19.02
CA GLY A 117 4.55 -2.30 -19.11
C GLY A 117 4.08 -1.75 -20.45
N THR A 118 3.26 -2.53 -21.15
CA THR A 118 2.72 -2.15 -22.46
C THR A 118 1.45 -1.32 -22.27
N ALA A 119 1.32 -0.23 -23.02
CA ALA A 119 0.06 0.50 -23.16
C ALA A 119 -0.10 0.87 -24.63
N ARG A 120 -0.36 -0.15 -25.45
CA ARG A 120 -0.46 0.00 -26.89
C ARG A 120 -1.91 0.35 -27.24
N LYS A 121 -2.17 1.61 -27.63
CA LYS A 121 -3.34 1.95 -28.46
C LYS A 121 -2.95 1.67 -29.92
N ASP A 122 -2.96 0.41 -30.32
CA ASP A 122 -2.93 0.07 -31.74
C ASP A 122 -4.31 -0.45 -32.15
N ASP A 123 -4.74 -0.11 -33.36
CA ASP A 123 -6.07 -0.37 -33.97
C ASP A 123 -6.42 -1.86 -34.15
N LYS A 124 -5.69 -2.76 -33.48
CA LYS A 124 -6.02 -4.18 -33.33
C LYS A 124 -6.37 -4.44 -31.88
N GLN A 125 -7.59 -4.90 -31.69
CA GLN A 125 -8.34 -5.19 -30.47
C GLN A 125 -7.67 -6.18 -29.51
N VAL A 126 -6.43 -5.93 -29.09
CA VAL A 126 -5.78 -6.54 -27.92
C VAL A 126 -5.21 -5.40 -27.07
N ASN A 127 -6.12 -4.60 -26.51
CA ASN A 127 -5.81 -3.49 -25.62
C ASN A 127 -5.42 -4.04 -24.24
N GLY A 128 -4.20 -4.53 -24.10
CA GLY A 128 -3.59 -4.78 -22.79
C GLY A 128 -2.84 -3.56 -22.32
N ALA A 129 -3.27 -2.96 -21.20
CA ALA A 129 -2.46 -1.99 -20.47
C ALA A 129 -1.84 -2.72 -19.26
N PHE A 130 -0.56 -3.05 -19.35
CA PHE A 130 0.17 -3.70 -18.27
C PHE A 130 0.88 -2.65 -17.42
N TYR A 131 0.68 -2.73 -16.11
CA TYR A 131 1.33 -1.88 -15.14
C TYR A 131 1.97 -2.75 -14.06
N HIS A 132 3.07 -2.26 -13.55
CA HIS A 132 3.72 -2.75 -12.36
C HIS A 132 3.20 -2.00 -11.15
N VAL A 133 3.06 -2.72 -10.04
CA VAL A 133 2.59 -2.22 -8.76
C VAL A 133 3.66 -2.47 -7.70
N HIS A 134 4.06 -1.44 -6.97
CA HIS A 134 4.84 -1.59 -5.76
C HIS A 134 3.97 -1.25 -4.55
N TRP A 135 3.98 -2.15 -3.57
CA TRP A 135 3.26 -2.00 -2.31
C TRP A 135 4.25 -1.61 -1.22
N TYR A 136 3.95 -0.51 -0.54
CA TYR A 136 4.72 -0.01 0.59
C TYR A 136 3.93 -0.19 1.88
N LYS A 137 4.61 -0.67 2.93
CA LYS A 137 4.12 -0.52 4.29
C LYS A 137 4.24 0.95 4.66
N TYR A 138 3.17 1.60 5.08
CA TYR A 138 3.16 3.05 5.31
C TYR A 138 2.44 3.42 6.62
N PRO A 139 2.99 3.08 7.80
CA PRO A 139 2.33 3.28 9.09
C PRO A 139 2.47 4.74 9.56
N LEU A 140 1.81 5.67 8.87
CA LEU A 140 2.04 7.10 9.05
C LEU A 140 1.56 7.63 10.42
N THR A 141 0.46 7.09 10.93
CA THR A 141 -0.12 7.44 12.23
C THR A 141 0.87 7.20 13.38
N TYR A 142 1.66 6.13 13.27
CA TYR A 142 2.74 5.81 14.19
C TYR A 142 3.93 6.78 14.03
N TRP A 143 4.38 7.04 12.80
CA TRP A 143 5.51 7.93 12.51
C TRP A 143 5.30 9.36 13.02
N LEU A 144 4.09 9.89 12.83
CA LEU A 144 3.72 11.24 13.26
C LEU A 144 3.26 11.30 14.71
N ASN A 145 3.25 10.17 15.45
CA ASN A 145 2.81 10.07 16.84
C ASN A 145 1.43 10.72 17.08
N ILE A 146 0.49 10.52 16.15
CA ILE A 146 -0.85 11.15 16.24
C ILE A 146 -1.69 10.46 17.31
N ILE A 147 -1.62 9.13 17.38
CA ILE A 147 -2.26 8.32 18.41
C ILE A 147 -1.16 7.53 19.10
N THR A 148 -0.67 8.06 20.21
CA THR A 148 0.37 7.37 20.99
C THR A 148 -0.27 6.34 21.91
N SER A 149 -0.10 5.05 21.61
CA SER A 149 -0.38 3.98 22.56
C SER A 149 0.93 3.38 23.05
N ALA A 150 1.06 3.18 24.36
CA ALA A 150 2.27 2.64 25.00
C ALA A 150 2.54 1.16 24.64
N GLY A 151 1.70 0.54 23.80
CA GLY A 151 2.18 -0.51 22.90
C GLY A 151 1.18 -1.60 22.47
N CYS A 152 -0.11 -1.30 22.42
CA CYS A 152 -1.02 -2.15 21.63
C CYS A 152 -1.07 -1.75 20.16
N LEU A 153 -0.46 -0.62 19.82
CA LEU A 153 -0.45 -0.09 18.47
C LEU A 153 0.52 -0.88 17.60
N GLU A 154 0.07 -1.26 16.41
CA GLU A 154 0.89 -1.86 15.37
C GLU A 154 1.93 -0.82 14.91
N GLY A 155 3.17 -0.98 15.37
CA GLY A 155 4.28 -0.15 14.95
C GLY A 155 4.89 -0.61 13.63
N GLY A 156 5.76 0.22 13.09
CA GLY A 156 6.62 -0.19 11.99
C GLY A 156 7.32 0.97 11.33
N ASP A 157 8.29 0.61 10.50
CA ASP A 157 8.93 1.52 9.58
C ASP A 157 8.29 1.38 8.19
N MET A 158 8.41 2.44 7.39
CA MET A 158 8.09 2.39 5.98
C MET A 158 9.08 1.46 5.30
N ASP A 159 8.54 0.48 4.59
CA ASP A 159 9.34 -0.48 3.85
C ASP A 159 8.62 -0.87 2.56
N ILE A 160 9.39 -1.37 1.59
CA ILE A 160 8.88 -1.95 0.35
C ILE A 160 8.43 -3.37 0.67
N ALA A 161 7.12 -3.56 0.77
CA ALA A 161 6.54 -4.85 1.14
C ALA A 161 6.43 -5.79 -0.08
N TYR A 162 6.15 -5.25 -1.27
CA TYR A 162 5.98 -6.06 -2.47
C TYR A 162 6.33 -5.28 -3.74
N LEU A 163 6.94 -5.96 -4.71
CA LEU A 163 7.27 -5.46 -6.04
C LEU A 163 6.72 -6.44 -7.05
N SER A 164 5.84 -5.99 -7.94
CA SER A 164 5.20 -6.87 -8.93
C SER A 164 6.17 -7.43 -9.98
N GLU A 165 7.30 -6.77 -10.22
CA GLU A 165 8.28 -7.10 -11.25
C GLU A 165 9.06 -8.38 -10.97
N ILE A 166 9.23 -8.73 -9.69
CA ILE A 166 9.96 -9.92 -9.25
C ILE A 166 9.04 -11.12 -9.07
N ASP A 167 7.72 -10.89 -9.08
CA ASP A 167 6.73 -11.92 -8.88
C ASP A 167 6.27 -12.48 -10.24
N PRO A 168 6.62 -13.73 -10.60
CA PRO A 168 6.18 -14.34 -11.84
C PRO A 168 4.67 -14.55 -11.89
N THR A 169 3.99 -14.60 -10.74
CA THR A 169 2.54 -14.78 -10.68
C THR A 169 1.81 -13.51 -11.16
N TRP A 170 2.42 -12.32 -11.00
CA TRP A 170 1.87 -11.07 -11.49
C TRP A 170 1.69 -11.03 -13.02
N VAL A 171 2.64 -11.65 -13.75
CA VAL A 171 2.63 -11.68 -15.22
C VAL A 171 1.84 -12.89 -15.74
N ASP A 172 1.89 -14.02 -15.03
CA ASP A 172 1.29 -15.28 -15.48
C ASP A 172 0.06 -15.67 -14.64
N SER A 173 -1.12 -15.54 -15.26
CA SER A 173 -2.38 -15.91 -14.64
C SER A 173 -2.50 -17.40 -14.30
N SER A 174 -1.77 -18.28 -14.99
CA SER A 174 -1.75 -19.72 -14.67
C SER A 174 -1.04 -19.99 -13.34
N LEU A 175 0.04 -19.28 -13.05
CA LEU A 175 0.73 -19.35 -11.77
C LEU A 175 -0.12 -18.73 -10.65
N THR A 176 -0.78 -17.61 -10.91
CA THR A 176 -1.72 -17.01 -9.96
C THR A 176 -2.86 -17.97 -9.60
N THR A 177 -3.36 -18.74 -10.57
CA THR A 177 -4.43 -19.73 -10.35
C THR A 177 -4.00 -20.86 -9.41
N ILE A 178 -2.70 -21.19 -9.38
CA ILE A 178 -2.15 -22.18 -8.44
C ILE A 178 -2.14 -21.64 -7.01
N LEU A 179 -1.82 -20.35 -6.82
CA LEU A 179 -1.78 -19.73 -5.50
C LEU A 179 -3.17 -19.42 -4.95
N ASN A 180 -4.09 -18.96 -5.81
CA ASN A 180 -5.45 -18.55 -5.44
C ASN A 180 -6.49 -19.39 -6.23
N PRO A 181 -6.62 -20.70 -5.94
CA PRO A 181 -7.53 -21.58 -6.66
C PRO A 181 -9.01 -21.23 -6.48
N GLU A 182 -9.35 -20.50 -5.42
CA GLU A 182 -10.69 -20.00 -5.15
C GLU A 182 -11.20 -19.04 -6.24
N ALA A 183 -10.30 -18.36 -6.96
CA ALA A 183 -10.66 -17.50 -8.08
C ALA A 183 -11.42 -18.26 -9.18
N ILE A 184 -11.16 -19.56 -9.36
CA ILE A 184 -11.89 -20.41 -10.30
C ILE A 184 -13.35 -20.56 -9.88
N LEU A 185 -13.60 -20.68 -8.58
CA LEU A 185 -14.94 -20.87 -8.02
C LEU A 185 -15.80 -19.62 -8.25
N PHE A 186 -15.19 -18.44 -8.20
CA PHE A 186 -15.84 -17.14 -8.44
C PHE A 186 -15.76 -16.63 -9.88
N ALA A 187 -15.10 -17.35 -10.79
CA ALA A 187 -15.02 -17.01 -12.22
C ALA A 187 -16.33 -17.28 -12.99
N ASN A 188 -17.41 -17.62 -12.29
CA ASN A 188 -18.71 -17.87 -12.89
C ASN A 188 -19.51 -16.55 -13.06
N PRO A 189 -20.38 -16.44 -14.08
CA PRO A 189 -21.10 -15.20 -14.37
C PRO A 189 -22.06 -14.77 -13.26
N ILE A 190 -22.51 -15.68 -12.40
CA ILE A 190 -23.38 -15.35 -11.25
C ILE A 190 -22.56 -14.62 -10.18
N ALA A 191 -21.37 -15.13 -9.85
CA ALA A 191 -20.45 -14.51 -8.90
C ALA A 191 -19.89 -13.18 -9.42
N GLN A 192 -19.56 -13.08 -10.71
CA GLN A 192 -19.18 -11.81 -11.34
C GLN A 192 -20.35 -10.81 -11.36
N GLY A 193 -21.57 -11.29 -11.61
CA GLY A 193 -22.78 -10.45 -11.54
C GLY A 193 -23.04 -9.93 -10.12
N ALA A 194 -22.73 -10.70 -9.08
CA ALA A 194 -22.84 -10.26 -7.70
C ALA A 194 -21.91 -9.07 -7.38
N CYS A 195 -20.76 -8.98 -8.04
CA CYS A 195 -19.84 -7.85 -7.85
C CYS A 195 -20.45 -6.52 -8.32
N ALA A 196 -21.35 -6.51 -9.31
CA ALA A 196 -22.08 -5.29 -9.66
C ALA A 196 -22.95 -4.76 -8.50
N ALA A 197 -23.51 -5.65 -7.68
CA ALA A 197 -24.25 -5.24 -6.49
C ALA A 197 -23.31 -4.73 -5.39
N ASP A 198 -22.14 -5.34 -5.24
CA ASP A 198 -21.11 -4.90 -4.29
C ASP A 198 -20.53 -3.52 -4.66
N ALA A 199 -20.27 -3.28 -5.95
CA ALA A 199 -19.86 -1.97 -6.48
C ALA A 199 -20.90 -0.87 -6.18
N MET A 200 -22.19 -1.20 -6.27
CA MET A 200 -23.25 -0.27 -5.89
C MET A 200 -23.26 -0.03 -4.38
N ALA A 201 -23.08 -1.06 -3.57
CA ALA A 201 -23.03 -0.93 -2.12
C ALA A 201 -21.83 -0.09 -1.66
N SER A 202 -20.64 -0.34 -2.23
CA SER A 202 -19.41 0.39 -1.95
C SER A 202 -19.48 1.87 -2.38
N ALA A 203 -20.18 2.17 -3.47
CA ALA A 203 -20.40 3.55 -3.93
C ALA A 203 -21.23 4.41 -2.95
N PHE A 204 -22.15 3.79 -2.19
CA PHE A 204 -23.01 4.52 -1.24
C PHE A 204 -22.54 4.43 0.21
N HIS A 205 -21.94 3.31 0.62
CA HIS A 205 -21.56 3.12 2.01
C HIS A 205 -20.30 2.27 2.16
N MET A 206 -20.44 0.95 2.23
CA MET A 206 -19.35 0.00 2.42
C MET A 206 -19.59 -1.22 1.54
N PRO A 207 -18.51 -1.90 1.10
CA PRO A 207 -18.64 -3.20 0.44
C PRO A 207 -19.30 -4.23 1.37
N LEU A 208 -19.91 -5.23 0.78
CA LEU A 208 -20.60 -6.32 1.46
C LEU A 208 -19.60 -7.42 1.82
N ASP A 209 -19.35 -7.61 3.12
CA ASP A 209 -18.41 -8.63 3.63
C ASP A 209 -18.72 -10.06 3.14
N ILE A 210 -19.99 -10.37 2.86
CA ILE A 210 -20.39 -11.68 2.33
C ILE A 210 -19.90 -11.92 0.89
N LEU A 211 -19.66 -10.85 0.14
CA LEU A 211 -19.11 -10.85 -1.22
C LEU A 211 -17.61 -10.50 -1.18
N PHE A 212 -16.87 -11.09 -0.23
CA PHE A 212 -15.45 -10.79 -0.01
C PHE A 212 -14.56 -10.90 -1.26
N TRP A 213 -14.94 -11.71 -2.26
CA TRP A 213 -14.21 -11.86 -3.51
C TRP A 213 -14.39 -10.67 -4.47
N CYS A 214 -15.41 -9.84 -4.27
CA CYS A 214 -15.66 -8.64 -5.06
C CYS A 214 -14.88 -7.45 -4.52
N ALA A 215 -14.59 -7.40 -3.21
CA ALA A 215 -13.78 -6.34 -2.58
C ALA A 215 -14.26 -4.90 -2.91
N GLY A 216 -15.57 -4.70 -3.07
CA GLY A 216 -16.17 -3.43 -3.48
C GLY A 216 -16.08 -3.10 -4.97
N SER A 217 -15.63 -4.08 -5.77
CA SER A 217 -15.30 -4.14 -7.21
C SER A 217 -15.39 -2.86 -8.03
#